data_AF-A0A7S1DY32-F1
#
_entry.id   AF-A0A7S1DY32-F1
#
_cell.length_a   1.000
_cell.length_b   1.000
_cell.length_c   1.000
_cell.angle_alpha   90.00
_cell.angle_beta   90.00
_cell.angle_gamma   90.00
#
_symmetry.space_group_name_H-M   'P 1'
#
loop_
_entity.id
_entity.type
_entity.pdbx_description
1 polymer ?
#
loop_
_entity_poly.entity_id
_entity_poly.type
_entity_poly.pdbx_seq_one_letter_code
_entity_poly.pdbx_strand_id
1 'polypeptide(L)'
;YPGPHDLMAVFTRPATPSPLAPGDFQFVADDLALLKGLLRQAVATRASGVNILLYGPPGTGKTELAKVAAAAAGLDLYEVEYADRDGNSLSGRDRYRSLQISQV
;
A
#
# COMPACT_ATOMS: atom_id res chain seq x y z
N TYR A 1 -11.05 19.53 11.53
CA TYR A 1 -10.84 18.64 10.38
C TYR A 1 -12.05 17.72 10.25
N PRO A 2 -12.79 17.76 9.14
CA PRO A 2 -14.05 17.04 9.02
C PRO A 2 -13.80 15.58 8.57
N GLY A 3 -13.34 14.74 9.50
CA GLY A 3 -13.35 13.28 9.35
C GLY A 3 -11.96 12.60 9.32
N PRO A 4 -11.87 11.29 9.68
CA PRO A 4 -10.61 10.54 9.75
C PRO A 4 -9.89 10.43 8.40
N HIS A 5 -10.65 10.38 7.30
CA HIS A 5 -10.12 10.28 5.94
C HIS A 5 -9.30 11.50 5.53
N ASP A 6 -9.64 12.70 6.03
CA ASP A 6 -8.89 13.93 5.77
C ASP A 6 -7.52 13.93 6.47
N LEU A 7 -7.37 13.20 7.59
CA LEU A 7 -6.10 13.09 8.28
C LEU A 7 -5.13 12.16 7.54
N MET A 8 -5.65 11.12 6.87
CA MET A 8 -4.85 10.26 5.98
C MET A 8 -4.38 11.05 4.75
N ALA A 9 -5.25 11.86 4.14
CA ALA A 9 -4.94 12.65 2.94
C ALA A 9 -3.81 13.69 3.12
N VAL A 10 -3.44 14.02 4.37
CA VAL A 10 -2.28 14.87 4.67
C VAL A 10 -0.95 14.12 4.54
N PHE A 11 -0.95 12.80 4.75
CA PHE A 11 0.28 11.98 4.81
C PHE A 11 0.35 10.90 3.73
N THR A 12 -0.75 10.67 3.03
CA THR A 12 -0.82 9.70 1.95
C THR A 12 -1.28 10.36 0.65
N ARG A 13 -0.75 9.84 -0.46
CA ARG A 13 -1.22 10.17 -1.80
C ARG A 13 -1.72 8.90 -2.48
N PRO A 14 -2.75 8.99 -3.34
CA PRO A 14 -3.10 7.88 -4.22
C PRO A 14 -1.87 7.44 -5.01
N ALA A 15 -1.59 6.14 -4.99
CA ALA A 15 -0.50 5.58 -5.77
C ALA A 15 -0.80 5.76 -7.26
N THR A 16 0.21 6.11 -8.05
CA THR A 16 0.05 6.13 -9.50
C THR A 16 -0.17 4.68 -9.99
N PRO A 17 -1.21 4.42 -10.80
CA PRO A 17 -1.44 3.10 -11.36
C PRO A 17 -0.20 2.56 -12.08
N SER A 18 0.09 1.29 -11.88
CA SER A 18 1.16 0.63 -12.62
C SER A 18 0.72 0.40 -14.07
N PRO A 19 1.60 0.61 -15.07
CA PRO A 19 1.35 0.14 -16.43
C PRO A 19 1.52 -1.38 -16.55
N LEU A 20 2.06 -2.06 -15.52
CA LEU A 20 2.29 -3.49 -15.52
C LEU A 20 1.04 -4.26 -15.13
N ALA A 21 0.90 -5.44 -15.72
CA ALA A 21 -0.16 -6.40 -15.45
C ALA A 21 0.35 -7.54 -14.55
N PRO A 22 -0.56 -8.31 -13.91
CA PRO A 22 -0.20 -9.54 -13.21
C PRO A 22 0.65 -10.51 -14.05
N GLY A 23 0.45 -10.50 -15.37
CA GLY A 23 1.22 -11.30 -16.33
C GLY A 23 2.70 -10.91 -16.44
N ASP A 24 3.10 -9.70 -16.05
CA ASP A 24 4.51 -9.28 -16.05
C ASP A 24 5.30 -9.84 -14.85
N PHE A 25 4.57 -10.42 -13.88
CA PHE A 25 5.12 -10.96 -12.63
C PHE A 25 5.02 -12.50 -12.57
N GLN A 26 5.13 -13.20 -13.70
CA GLN A 26 4.94 -14.68 -13.76
C GLN A 26 5.83 -15.45 -12.78
N PHE A 27 7.05 -14.96 -12.54
CA PHE A 27 8.03 -15.55 -11.63
C PHE A 27 7.58 -15.54 -10.15
N VAL A 28 6.57 -14.75 -9.80
CA VAL A 28 5.92 -14.67 -8.48
C VAL A 28 4.41 -14.80 -8.59
N ALA A 29 3.92 -15.53 -9.61
CA ALA A 29 2.48 -15.68 -9.86
C ALA A 29 1.73 -16.26 -8.66
N ASP A 30 2.32 -17.25 -7.99
CA ASP A 30 1.72 -17.88 -6.81
C ASP A 30 1.65 -16.91 -5.62
N ASP A 31 2.71 -16.13 -5.38
CA ASP A 31 2.71 -15.10 -4.35
C ASP A 31 1.70 -14.00 -4.64
N LEU A 32 1.56 -13.58 -5.90
CA LEU A 32 0.59 -12.58 -6.32
C LEU A 32 -0.85 -13.10 -6.16
N ALA A 33 -1.10 -14.38 -6.45
CA ALA A 33 -2.39 -15.01 -6.24
C ALA A 33 -2.74 -15.09 -4.74
N LEU A 34 -1.77 -15.48 -3.90
CA LEU A 34 -1.91 -15.48 -2.44
C LEU A 34 -2.20 -14.07 -1.91
N LEU A 35 -1.41 -13.09 -2.33
CA LEU A 35 -1.54 -11.69 -1.92
C LEU A 35 -2.92 -11.13 -2.29
N LYS A 36 -3.38 -11.37 -3.51
CA LYS A 36 -4.73 -10.99 -3.96
C LYS A 36 -5.81 -11.63 -3.08
N GLY A 37 -5.71 -12.94 -2.81
CA GLY A 37 -6.67 -13.65 -1.97
C GLY A 37 -6.73 -13.09 -0.55
N LEU A 38 -5.56 -12.89 0.05
CA LEU A 38 -5.41 -12.36 1.40
C LEU A 38 -5.98 -10.94 1.52
N LEU A 39 -5.65 -10.04 0.57
CA LEU A 39 -6.17 -8.67 0.55
C LEU A 39 -7.69 -8.64 0.40
N ARG A 40 -8.24 -9.42 -0.53
CA ARG A 40 -9.71 -9.47 -0.73
C ARG A 40 -10.42 -10.02 0.50
N GLN A 41 -9.89 -11.07 1.11
CA GLN A 41 -10.47 -11.65 2.31
C GLN A 41 -10.39 -10.69 3.49
N ALA A 42 -9.24 -10.02 3.68
CA ALA A 42 -9.05 -9.04 4.74
C ALA A 42 -10.07 -7.90 4.65
N VAL A 43 -10.33 -7.39 3.44
CA VAL A 43 -11.34 -6.35 3.21
C VAL A 43 -12.76 -6.90 3.42
N ALA A 44 -13.05 -8.09 2.91
CA ALA A 44 -14.37 -8.72 3.04
C ALA A 44 -14.75 -8.99 4.51
N THR A 45 -13.79 -9.40 5.34
CA THR A 45 -14.02 -9.69 6.76
C THR A 45 -13.73 -8.51 7.69
N ARG A 46 -13.27 -7.36 7.15
CA ARG A 46 -12.75 -6.23 7.93
C ARG A 46 -11.70 -6.68 8.95
N ALA A 47 -10.81 -7.56 8.53
CA ALA A 47 -9.74 -8.07 9.37
C ALA A 47 -8.79 -6.94 9.78
N SER A 48 -8.60 -6.74 11.08
CA SER A 48 -7.62 -5.81 11.63
C SER A 48 -6.21 -6.44 11.64
N GLY A 49 -5.17 -5.61 11.48
CA GLY A 49 -3.79 -6.04 11.71
C GLY A 49 -3.15 -6.85 10.57
N VAL A 50 -3.68 -6.73 9.35
CA VAL A 50 -3.11 -7.39 8.17
C VAL A 50 -1.91 -6.59 7.67
N ASN A 51 -0.70 -7.08 7.93
CA ASN A 51 0.56 -6.44 7.54
C ASN A 51 1.34 -7.33 6.59
N ILE A 52 1.83 -6.76 5.50
CA ILE A 52 2.54 -7.48 4.43
C ILE A 52 3.87 -6.80 4.18
N LEU A 53 4.95 -7.57 4.24
CA LEU A 53 6.30 -7.07 3.97
C LEU A 53 6.81 -7.67 2.65
N LEU A 54 6.98 -6.80 1.64
CA LEU A 54 7.65 -7.15 0.40
C LEU A 54 9.15 -6.84 0.54
N TYR A 55 10.01 -7.87 0.47
CA TYR A 55 11.45 -7.73 0.62
C TYR A 55 12.21 -8.37 -0.55
N GLY A 56 13.43 -7.90 -0.79
CA GLY A 56 14.28 -8.37 -1.89
C GLY A 56 15.27 -7.30 -2.37
N PRO A 57 16.24 -7.66 -3.23
CA PRO A 57 17.26 -6.72 -3.73
C PRO A 57 16.67 -5.43 -4.34
N PRO A 58 17.37 -4.28 -4.29
CA PRO A 58 16.88 -3.07 -4.95
C PRO A 58 16.68 -3.30 -6.45
N GLY A 59 15.65 -2.68 -7.03
CA GLY A 59 15.32 -2.83 -8.45
C GLY A 59 14.49 -4.07 -8.84
N THR A 60 14.13 -4.95 -7.91
CA THR A 60 13.32 -6.16 -8.21
C THR A 60 11.80 -5.93 -8.36
N GLY A 61 11.37 -4.69 -8.56
CA GLY A 61 9.95 -4.39 -8.83
C GLY A 61 9.00 -4.49 -7.63
N LYS A 62 9.47 -4.52 -6.37
CA LYS A 62 8.60 -4.61 -5.16
C LYS A 62 7.49 -3.56 -5.11
N THR A 63 7.83 -2.30 -5.40
CA THR A 63 6.86 -1.21 -5.42
C THR A 63 5.81 -1.42 -6.52
N GLU A 64 6.23 -1.89 -7.68
CA GLU A 64 5.32 -2.20 -8.78
C GLU A 64 4.45 -3.43 -8.47
N LEU A 65 5.02 -4.46 -7.82
CA LEU A 65 4.27 -5.63 -7.36
C LEU A 65 3.15 -5.22 -6.39
N ALA A 66 3.41 -4.30 -5.46
CA ALA A 66 2.38 -3.78 -4.56
C ALA A 66 1.22 -3.11 -5.31
N LYS A 67 1.53 -2.29 -6.32
CA LYS A 67 0.53 -1.63 -7.18
C LYS A 67 -0.30 -2.65 -7.95
N VAL A 68 0.35 -3.62 -8.59
CA VAL A 68 -0.33 -4.68 -9.35
C VAL A 68 -1.19 -5.54 -8.44
N ALA A 69 -0.73 -5.87 -7.24
CA ALA A 69 -1.50 -6.65 -6.28
C ALA A 69 -2.76 -5.92 -5.80
N ALA A 70 -2.65 -4.64 -5.45
CA ALA A 70 -3.79 -3.81 -5.06
C ALA A 70 -4.82 -3.71 -6.21
N ALA A 71 -4.36 -3.41 -7.42
CA ALA A 71 -5.21 -3.36 -8.61
C ALA A 71 -5.90 -4.71 -8.88
N ALA A 72 -5.17 -5.82 -8.78
CA ALA A 72 -5.70 -7.17 -8.98
C ALA A 72 -6.73 -7.57 -7.90
N ALA A 73 -6.62 -7.00 -6.70
CA ALA A 73 -7.59 -7.15 -5.62
C ALA A 73 -8.77 -6.18 -5.73
N GLY A 74 -8.72 -5.19 -6.63
CA GLY A 74 -9.75 -4.15 -6.79
C GLY A 74 -9.71 -3.12 -5.66
N LEU A 75 -8.52 -2.82 -5.14
CA LEU A 75 -8.31 -1.92 -4.02
C LEU A 75 -7.57 -0.66 -4.46
N ASP A 76 -7.93 0.47 -3.83
CA ASP A 76 -7.18 1.71 -3.96
C ASP A 76 -5.89 1.61 -3.14
N LEU A 77 -4.77 1.91 -3.77
CA LEU A 77 -3.46 1.94 -3.12
C LEU A 77 -3.07 3.37 -2.78
N TYR A 78 -2.56 3.55 -1.57
CA TYR A 78 -2.04 4.83 -1.09
C TYR A 78 -0.57 4.67 -0.71
N GLU A 79 0.26 5.62 -1.16
CA GLU A 79 1.67 5.72 -0.77
C GLU A 79 1.81 6.74 0.35
N VAL A 80 2.62 6.41 1.36
CA VAL A 80 3.03 7.37 2.40
C VAL A 80 4.25 8.12 1.87
N GLU A 81 4.17 9.44 1.75
CA GLU A 81 5.33 10.24 1.35
C GLU A 81 6.39 10.27 2.46
N TYR A 82 7.65 10.50 2.07
CA TYR A 82 8.75 10.68 3.01
C TYR A 82 8.83 12.13 3.54
N ALA A 83 8.15 13.08 2.91
CA ALA A 83 8.14 14.49 3.29
C ALA A 83 6.71 15.04 3.38
N ASP A 84 6.50 16.07 4.21
CA ASP A 84 5.28 16.85 4.20
C ASP A 84 5.18 17.71 2.92
N ARG A 85 4.03 18.39 2.72
CA ARG A 85 3.80 19.29 1.59
C ARG A 85 4.79 20.47 1.50
N ASP A 86 5.53 20.72 2.58
CA ASP A 86 6.51 21.79 2.71
C ASP A 86 7.96 21.30 2.47
N GLY A 87 8.14 20.02 2.12
CA GLY A 87 9.44 19.43 1.79
C GLY A 87 10.27 18.98 3.00
N ASN A 88 9.71 18.99 4.21
CA ASN A 88 10.39 18.49 5.39
C ASN A 88 10.22 16.98 5.50
N SER A 89 11.31 16.25 5.76
CA SER A 89 11.27 14.82 6.03
C SER A 89 10.31 14.50 7.18
N LEU A 90 9.30 13.66 6.93
CA LEU A 90 8.42 13.10 7.94
C LEU A 90 9.26 12.34 8.96
N SER A 91 9.12 12.71 10.23
CA SER A 91 9.83 12.02 11.30
C SER A 91 9.32 10.58 11.44
N GLY A 92 10.12 9.69 12.03
CA GLY A 92 9.69 8.30 12.26
C GLY A 92 8.39 8.18 13.08
N ARG A 93 8.09 9.17 13.93
CA ARG A 93 6.84 9.26 14.69
C ARG A 93 5.64 9.61 13.83
N ASP A 94 5.83 10.44 12.81
CA ASP A 94 4.74 10.84 11.90
C ASP A 94 4.36 9.68 10.98
N ARG A 95 5.36 8.96 10.44
CA ARG A 95 5.12 7.71 9.69
C ARG A 95 4.37 6.65 10.51
N TYR A 96 4.73 6.50 11.79
CA TYR A 96 4.07 5.56 12.69
C TYR A 96 2.61 5.96 12.97
N ARG A 97 2.34 7.26 13.15
CA ARG A 97 0.97 7.77 13.29
C ARG A 97 0.14 7.53 12.04
N SER A 98 0.70 7.74 10.84
CA SER A 98 0.01 7.44 9.58
C SER A 98 -0.40 5.96 9.50
N LEU A 99 0.49 5.03 9.88
CA LEU A 99 0.16 3.60 9.94
C LEU A 99 -0.96 3.30 10.96
N GLN A 100 -0.92 3.90 12.15
CA GLN A 100 -1.96 3.69 13.16
C GLN A 100 -3.33 4.17 12.69
N ILE A 101 -3.40 5.28 11.94
CA ILE A 101 -4.66 5.82 11.43
C ILE A 101 -5.20 4.98 10.27
N SER A 102 -4.35 4.33 9.46
CA SER A 102 -4.81 3.41 8.39
C SER A 102 -5.42 2.10 8.90
N GLN A 103 -5.28 1.80 10.19
CA GLN A 103 -5.78 0.55 10.78
C GLN A 103 -7.14 0.70 11.48
N VAL A 104 -7.76 1.90 11.45
CA VAL A 104 -9.05 2.21 12.10
C VAL A 104 -10.21 2.04 11.13
#